data_AF-A0A3C1WW78-F1
#
_entry.id   AF-A0A3C1WW78-F1
#
_cell.length_a   1.000
_cell.length_b   1.000
_cell.length_c   1.000
_cell.angle_alpha   90.00
_cell.angle_beta   90.00
_cell.angle_gamma   90.00
#
_symmetry.space_group_name_H-M   'P 1'
#
loop_
_entity.id
_entity.type
_entity.pdbx_description
1 polymer ?
#
loop_
_entity_poly.entity_id
_entity_poly.type
_entity_poly.pdbx_seq_one_letter_code
_entity_poly.pdbx_strand_id
1 'polypeptide(L)' 'FVSLPNILLNKFLVPELLQSDATYANISSKAIEIIKDASYRKNLLIQFTKIHHQLKQNTSDRLNKVILKFIK' A
#
# COMPACT_ATOMS: atom_id res chain seq x y z
N PHE A 1 6.58 -4.03 -10.13
CA PHE A 1 5.44 -4.24 -9.22
C PHE A 1 4.26 -3.41 -9.70
N VAL A 2 3.04 -3.91 -9.52
CA VAL A 2 1.79 -3.26 -9.96
C VAL A 2 0.86 -2.90 -8.81
N SER A 3 1.08 -3.44 -7.60
CA SER A 3 0.25 -3.10 -6.45
C SER A 3 0.55 -1.69 -5.96
N LEU A 4 -0.51 -1.00 -5.53
CA LEU A 4 -0.39 0.37 -5.01
C LEU A 4 0.61 0.50 -3.85
N PRO A 5 0.70 -0.42 -2.87
CA PRO A 5 1.70 -0.31 -1.81
C PRO A 5 3.14 -0.33 -2.32
N ASN A 6 3.45 -1.24 -3.25
CA ASN A 6 4.79 -1.37 -3.80
C ASN A 6 5.15 -0.17 -4.68
N ILE A 7 4.20 0.33 -5.47
CA ILE A 7 4.36 1.55 -6.29
C ILE A 7 4.67 2.77 -5.42
N LEU A 8 3.87 3.02 -4.38
CA LEU A 8 4.04 4.18 -3.51
C LEU A 8 5.35 4.16 -2.71
N LEU A 9 5.87 2.96 -2.42
CA LEU A 9 7.14 2.77 -1.72
C LEU A 9 8.35 2.67 -2.66
N ASN A 10 8.11 2.56 -3.97
CA ASN A 10 9.11 2.20 -4.96
C ASN A 10 9.95 0.98 -4.54
N LYS A 11 9.30 -0.02 -3.93
CA LYS A 11 9.96 -1.21 -3.37
C LYS A 11 9.01 -2.40 -3.41
N PHE A 12 9.55 -3.58 -3.68
CA PHE A 12 8.81 -4.82 -3.51
C PHE A 12 8.66 -5.13 -2.00
N LEU A 13 7.50 -4.79 -1.45
CA LEU A 13 7.17 -4.99 -0.04
C LEU A 13 6.15 -6.11 0.14
N VAL A 14 5.10 -6.16 -0.69
CA VAL A 14 4.01 -7.14 -0.61
C VAL A 14 4.09 -8.08 -1.81
N PRO A 15 3.93 -9.41 -1.63
CA PRO A 15 3.91 -10.34 -2.76
C PRO A 15 2.75 -10.04 -3.71
N GLU A 16 3.03 -10.10 -5.01
CA GLU A 16 2.06 -9.85 -6.09
C GLU A 16 1.86 -11.14 -6.88
N LEU A 17 0.91 -11.97 -6.44
CA LEU A 17 0.53 -13.19 -7.14
C LEU A 17 -0.49 -12.83 -8.22
N LEU A 18 -0.04 -12.75 -9.47
CA LEU A 18 -0.84 -12.29 -10.61
C LEU A 18 -1.12 -13.43 -11.59
N GLN A 19 -2.30 -13.40 -12.20
CA GLN A 19 -2.68 -14.33 -13.28
C GLN A 19 -2.45 -15.80 -12.87
N SER A 20 -1.59 -16.51 -13.60
CA SER A 20 -1.22 -17.90 -13.32
C SER A 20 -0.59 -18.12 -11.94
N ASP A 21 -0.03 -17.09 -11.32
CA ASP A 21 0.60 -17.21 -9.99
C ASP A 21 -0.42 -17.11 -8.85
N ALA A 22 -1.65 -16.65 -9.11
CA ALA A 22 -2.73 -16.51 -8.13
C ALA A 22 -3.42 -17.85 -7.80
N THR A 23 -2.63 -18.91 -7.65
CA THR A 23 -3.13 -20.25 -7.30
C THR A 23 -3.35 -20.39 -5.79
N TYR A 24 -4.24 -21.31 -5.39
CA TYR A 24 -4.46 -21.63 -3.98
C TYR A 24 -3.17 -22.03 -3.26
N ALA A 25 -2.28 -22.76 -3.92
CA ALA A 25 -1.01 -23.22 -3.37
C ALA A 25 -0.06 -22.04 -3.10
N ASN A 26 0.08 -21.14 -4.07
CA ASN A 26 0.95 -19.97 -3.93
C ASN A 26 0.42 -18.99 -2.89
N ILE A 27 -0.89 -18.73 -2.89
CA ILE A 27 -1.53 -17.81 -1.93
C ILE A 27 -1.38 -18.35 -0.51
N SER A 28 -1.71 -19.63 -0.28
CA SER A 28 -1.61 -20.24 1.05
C SER A 28 -0.17 -20.29 1.55
N SER A 29 0.77 -20.70 0.70
CA SER A 29 2.20 -20.71 1.02
C SER A 29 2.70 -19.33 1.43
N LYS A 30 2.43 -18.29 0.61
CA LYS A 30 2.85 -16.92 0.92
C LYS A 30 2.16 -16.36 2.14
N ALA A 31 0.88 -16.62 2.35
CA ALA A 31 0.18 -16.21 3.57
C ALA A 31 0.84 -16.81 4.82
N ILE A 32 1.19 -18.09 4.79
CA ILE A 32 1.87 -18.78 5.90
C ILE A 32 3.25 -18.18 6.15
N GLU A 33 4.05 -17.90 5.11
CA GLU A 33 5.36 -17.23 5.25
C GLU A 33 5.21 -15.90 5.98
N ILE A 34 4.24 -15.07 5.59
CA ILE A 34 3.98 -13.76 6.21
C ILE A 34 3.55 -13.91 7.67
N ILE A 35 2.67 -14.88 7.98
CA ILE A 35 2.19 -15.15 9.34
C ILE A 35 3.32 -15.68 10.24
N LYS A 36 4.30 -16.38 9.69
CA LYS A 36 5.44 -16.88 10.47
C LYS A 36 6.53 -15.83 10.69
N ASP A 37 6.77 -14.94 9.73
CA ASP A 37 7.84 -13.94 9.83
C ASP A 37 7.40 -12.67 10.58
N ALA A 38 7.69 -12.62 11.88
CA ALA A 38 7.37 -11.47 12.73
C ALA A 38 8.12 -10.19 12.33
N SER A 39 9.36 -10.31 11.85
CA SER A 39 10.18 -9.17 11.46
C SER A 39 9.61 -8.52 10.19
N TYR A 40 9.26 -9.35 9.21
CA TYR A 40 8.60 -8.92 7.99
C TYR A 40 7.25 -8.24 8.28
N ARG A 41 6.42 -8.81 9.18
CA ARG A 41 5.16 -8.14 9.59
C ARG A 41 5.38 -6.80 10.27
N LYS A 42 6.39 -6.69 11.12
CA LYS A 42 6.75 -5.41 11.76
C LYS A 42 7.14 -4.37 10.72
N ASN A 43 7.97 -4.75 9.74
CA ASN A 43 8.33 -3.87 8.64
C ASN A 43 7.13 -3.50 7.78
N LEU A 44 6.24 -4.45 7.44
CA LEU A 44 4.99 -4.18 6.72
C LEU A 44 4.18 -3.09 7.43
N LEU A 45 3.97 -3.22 8.74
CA LEU A 45 3.21 -2.24 9.52
C LEU A 45 3.83 -0.85 9.43
N ILE A 46 5.15 -0.74 9.62
CA ILE A 46 5.88 0.54 9.53
C ILE A 46 5.68 1.19 8.15
N GLN A 47 5.85 0.42 7.07
CA GLN A 47 5.72 0.96 5.72
C GLN A 47 4.27 1.34 5.38
N PHE A 48 3.28 0.53 5.78
CA PHE A 48 1.87 0.87 5.59
C PHE A 48 1.46 2.12 6.38
N THR A 49 1.95 2.29 7.61
CA THR A 49 1.73 3.52 8.38
C THR A 49 2.33 4.74 7.68
N LYS A 50 3.53 4.61 7.10
CA LYS A 50 4.14 5.68 6.30
C LYS A 50 3.27 6.05 5.09
N ILE A 51 2.79 5.06 4.33
CA ILE A 51 1.88 5.28 3.21
C ILE A 51 0.60 5.97 3.68
N HIS A 52 -0.01 5.50 4.77
CA HIS A 52 -1.23 6.08 5.31
C HIS A 52 -1.08 7.57 5.62
N HIS A 53 0.00 7.96 6.31
CA HIS A 53 0.28 9.36 6.58
C HIS A 53 0.57 10.18 5.31
N GLN A 54 1.26 9.60 4.34
CA GLN A 54 1.51 10.25 3.05
C GLN A 54 0.21 10.51 2.28
N LEU A 55 -0.74 9.58 2.29
CA LEU A 55 -2.02 9.73 1.59
C LEU A 55 -3.03 10.62 2.35
N LYS A 56 -2.85 10.81 3.66
CA LYS A 56 -3.68 11.69 4.48
C LYS A 56 -3.37 13.17 4.19
N GLN A 57 -3.95 13.69 3.11
CA GLN A 57 -3.65 15.03 2.58
C GLN A 57 -4.70 16.12 2.90
N ASN A 58 -5.66 15.87 3.80
CA ASN A 58 -6.77 16.78 4.12
C ASN A 58 -7.45 17.33 2.85
N THR A 59 -7.90 16.41 2.00
CA THR A 59 -8.33 16.69 0.62
C THR A 59 -9.40 17.79 0.54
N SER A 60 -10.37 17.81 1.46
CA SER A 60 -11.43 18.82 1.49
C SER A 60 -10.87 20.25 1.66
N ASP A 61 -9.96 20.47 2.61
CA ASP A 61 -9.34 21.78 2.84
C ASP A 61 -8.48 22.22 1.65
N ARG A 62 -7.75 21.27 1.06
CA ARG A 62 -6.96 21.53 -0.15
C ARG A 62 -7.84 21.93 -1.33
N LEU A 63 -8.95 21.23 -1.54
CA LEU A 63 -9.90 21.53 -2.60
C LEU A 63 -10.55 22.89 -2.39
N ASN A 64 -11.03 23.18 -1.17
CA ASN A 64 -11.61 24.48 -0.84
C ASN A 64 -10.66 25.64 -1.17
N LYS A 65 -9.37 25.54 -0.79
CA LYS A 65 -8.35 26.55 -1.11
C LYS A 65 -8.12 26.75 -2.60
N VAL A 66 -8.33 25.72 -3.42
CA VAL A 66 -8.18 25.80 -4.88
C VAL A 66 -9.45 26.40 -5.49
N ILE A 67 -10.61 25.87 -5.15
CA ILE A 67 -11.91 26.29 -5.70
C ILE A 67 -12.19 27.78 -5.41
N LEU A 68 -11.90 28.25 -4.20
CA LEU A 68 -12.07 29.67 -3.83
C LEU A 68 -11.25 30.64 -4.71
N LYS A 69 -10.20 30.18 -5.39
CA LYS A 69 -9.44 31.02 -6.34
C LYS A 69 -10.14 31.21 -7.68
N PHE A 70 -11.06 30.30 -8.04
CA PHE A 70 -11.76 30.29 -9.31
C PHE A 70 -13.19 30.82 -9.21
N ILE A 71 -13.75 30.92 -8.01
CA ILE A 71 -15.03 31.58 -7.77
C ILE A 71 -14.75 33.07 -7.56
N LYS A 72 -14.82 33.82 -8.66
CA LYS A 72 -14.83 35.29 -8.72
C LYS A 72 -15.95 35.73 -9.64
#